data_AF-A0A3D0DGY7-F1
#
_entry.id   AF-A0A3D0DGY7-F1
#
_cell.length_a   1.000
_cell.length_b   1.000
_cell.length_c   1.000
_cell.angle_alpha   90.00
_cell.angle_beta   90.00
_cell.angle_gamma   90.00
#
_symmetry.space_group_name_H-M   'P 1'
#
loop_
_entity.id
_entity.type
_entity.pdbx_description
1 polymer ?
#
loop_
_entity_poly.entity_id
_entity_poly.type
_entity_poly.pdbx_seq_one_letter_code
_entity_poly.pdbx_strand_id
1 'polypeptide(L)' 'MKGLGTENALVSSADGVGTKLKVAFMANLHDTVGHDLVNHLTNDILCMGARPLFFMDYIGLGKMDGLKVTEIV' A
#
# COMPACT_ATOMS: atom_id res chain seq x y z
N MET A 1 13.98 -19.33 -5.20
CA MET A 1 15.09 -18.53 -4.63
C MET A 1 16.12 -19.32 -3.81
N LYS A 2 15.99 -20.64 -3.57
CA LYS A 2 17.12 -21.39 -2.98
C LYS A 2 18.21 -21.60 -4.04
N GLY A 3 19.42 -21.11 -3.79
CA GLY A 3 20.60 -21.37 -4.63
C GLY A 3 21.30 -20.13 -5.24
N LEU A 4 20.82 -18.92 -5.01
CA LEU A 4 21.37 -17.68 -5.59
C LEU A 4 22.10 -16.76 -4.59
N GLY A 5 22.30 -17.17 -3.33
CA GLY A 5 22.87 -16.30 -2.27
C GLY A 5 21.93 -15.18 -1.82
N THR A 6 20.64 -15.30 -2.13
CA THR A 6 19.61 -14.27 -1.87
C THR A 6 18.83 -14.52 -0.58
N GLU A 7 19.28 -15.44 0.27
CA GLU A 7 18.61 -15.76 1.55
C GLU A 7 18.44 -14.55 2.47
N ASN A 8 19.25 -13.50 2.28
CA ASN A 8 19.18 -12.24 3.02
C ASN A 8 18.82 -11.03 2.13
N ALA A 9 18.20 -11.25 0.97
CA ALA A 9 17.82 -10.15 0.08
C ALA A 9 16.68 -9.32 0.69
N LEU A 10 16.83 -8.00 0.64
CA LEU A 10 15.74 -7.06 0.90
C LEU A 10 14.90 -6.93 -0.38
N VAL A 11 13.58 -7.05 -0.23
CA VAL A 11 12.61 -6.89 -1.30
C VAL A 11 11.67 -5.75 -0.93
N SER A 12 11.46 -4.82 -1.86
CA SER A 12 10.55 -3.68 -1.70
C SER A 12 9.65 -3.58 -2.93
N SER A 13 8.40 -3.18 -2.70
CA SER A 13 7.48 -2.74 -3.77
C SER A 13 7.05 -1.29 -3.50
N ALA A 14 6.57 -0.58 -4.53
CA ALA A 14 6.06 0.78 -4.44
C ALA A 14 4.93 0.95 -5.46
N ASP A 15 3.71 1.19 -4.96
CA ASP A 15 2.47 1.18 -5.73
C ASP A 15 1.46 2.17 -5.15
N GLY A 16 0.33 2.33 -5.84
CA GLY A 16 -0.79 3.14 -5.38
C GLY A 16 -2.12 2.41 -5.46
N VAL A 17 -3.12 2.91 -4.73
CA VAL A 17 -4.51 2.41 -4.80
C VAL A 17 -5.16 2.68 -6.17
N GLY A 18 -4.65 3.68 -6.90
CA GLY A 18 -5.12 4.01 -8.24
C GLY A 18 -6.50 4.65 -8.27
N THR A 19 -7.23 4.48 -9.38
CA THR A 19 -8.54 5.11 -9.60
C THR A 19 -9.65 4.61 -8.68
N LYS A 20 -9.41 3.55 -7.88
CA LYS A 20 -10.34 3.13 -6.81
C LYS A 20 -10.57 4.25 -5.79
N LEU A 21 -9.61 5.17 -5.62
CA LEU A 21 -9.81 6.39 -4.83
C LEU A 21 -11.01 7.22 -5.30
N LYS A 22 -11.29 7.26 -6.61
CA LYS A 22 -12.50 7.95 -7.13
C LYS A 22 -13.78 7.30 -6.60
N VAL A 23 -13.81 5.98 -6.49
CA VAL A 23 -14.94 5.24 -5.93
C VAL A 23 -15.08 5.51 -4.43
N ALA A 24 -13.97 5.49 -3.68
CA ALA A 24 -13.94 5.87 -2.26
C ALA A 24 -14.52 7.27 -2.02
N PHE A 25 -14.11 8.26 -2.84
CA PHE A 25 -14.66 9.62 -2.79
C PHE A 25 -16.15 9.68 -3.15
N MET A 26 -16.59 8.96 -4.18
CA MET A 26 -18.00 8.90 -4.59
C MET A 26 -18.89 8.23 -3.54
N ALA A 27 -18.38 7.21 -2.85
CA ALA A 27 -19.08 6.50 -1.78
C ALA A 27 -18.96 7.21 -0.42
N ASN A 28 -18.05 8.17 -0.29
CA ASN A 28 -17.65 8.78 0.98
C ASN A 28 -17.23 7.73 2.03
N LEU A 29 -16.42 6.77 1.60
CA LEU A 29 -15.87 5.68 2.42
C LEU A 29 -14.37 5.58 2.14
N HIS A 30 -13.52 5.96 3.09
CA HIS A 30 -12.05 5.98 2.92
C HIS A 30 -11.32 5.00 3.87
N ASP A 31 -12.02 4.40 4.81
CA ASP A 31 -11.50 3.46 5.83
C ASP A 31 -10.91 2.15 5.27
N THR A 32 -11.18 1.85 4.00
CA THR A 32 -10.57 0.69 3.32
C THR A 32 -9.34 1.04 2.49
N VAL A 33 -9.04 2.33 2.28
CA VAL A 33 -8.00 2.77 1.35
C VAL A 33 -6.60 2.34 1.83
N GLY A 34 -6.32 2.46 3.13
CA GLY A 34 -5.07 1.99 3.71
C GLY A 34 -4.88 0.48 3.54
N HIS A 35 -5.93 -0.30 3.78
CA HIS A 35 -5.92 -1.76 3.57
C HIS A 35 -5.67 -2.14 2.11
N ASP A 36 -6.32 -1.44 1.17
CA ASP A 36 -6.12 -1.66 -0.26
C ASP A 36 -4.65 -1.47 -0.65
N LEU A 37 -4.00 -0.43 -0.13
CA LEU A 37 -2.61 -0.13 -0.42
C LEU A 37 -1.66 -1.18 0.15
N VAL A 38 -1.76 -1.46 1.47
CA VAL A 38 -0.87 -2.41 2.16
C VAL A 38 -0.99 -3.82 1.57
N ASN A 39 -2.22 -4.26 1.28
CA ASN A 39 -2.45 -5.60 0.73
C ASN A 39 -1.90 -5.73 -0.69
N HIS A 40 -2.03 -4.70 -1.53
CA HIS A 40 -1.47 -4.70 -2.89
C HIS A 40 0.06 -4.90 -2.84
N LEU A 41 0.74 -4.04 -2.09
CA LEU A 41 2.19 -4.05 -1.94
C LEU A 41 2.71 -5.33 -1.28
N THR A 42 1.97 -5.86 -0.30
CA THR A 42 2.33 -7.12 0.36
C THR A 42 2.22 -8.30 -0.62
N ASN A 43 1.17 -8.35 -1.44
CA ASN A 43 0.99 -9.43 -2.41
C ASN A 43 2.11 -9.47 -3.46
N ASP A 44 2.65 -8.32 -3.88
CA ASP A 44 3.75 -8.28 -4.84
C ASP A 44 5.03 -8.93 -4.29
N ILE A 45 5.40 -8.58 -3.05
CA ILE A 45 6.61 -9.14 -2.44
C ILE A 45 6.41 -10.61 -2.03
N LEU A 46 5.16 -11.03 -1.77
CA LEU A 46 4.83 -12.43 -1.50
C LEU A 46 5.07 -13.33 -2.72
N CYS A 47 4.88 -12.83 -3.94
CA CYS A 47 5.22 -13.58 -5.17
C CYS A 47 6.71 -13.94 -5.25
N MET A 48 7.56 -13.19 -4.54
CA MET A 48 8.99 -13.43 -4.40
C MET A 48 9.35 -14.31 -3.19
N GLY A 49 8.36 -14.67 -2.36
CA GLY A 49 8.56 -15.38 -1.09
C GLY A 49 9.17 -14.51 0.01
N ALA A 50 9.10 -13.18 -0.12
CA ALA A 50 9.61 -12.25 0.88
C ALA A 50 8.65 -12.11 2.07
N ARG A 51 9.20 -11.83 3.26
CA ARG A 51 8.42 -11.51 4.45
C ARG A 51 8.31 -9.99 4.59
N PRO A 52 7.09 -9.42 4.78
CA PRO A 52 6.93 -8.00 5.08
C PRO A 52 7.70 -7.59 6.36
N LEU A 53 8.38 -6.45 6.33
CA LEU A 53 9.19 -5.93 7.45
C LEU A 53 8.69 -4.59 7.98
N PHE A 54 8.44 -3.63 7.10
CA PHE A 54 7.95 -2.30 7.42
C PHE A 54 7.14 -1.77 6.23
N PHE A 55 6.44 -0.66 6.44
CA PHE A 55 5.61 0.00 5.44
C PHE A 55 5.80 1.52 5.54
N MET A 56 5.75 2.21 4.40
CA MET A 56 5.77 3.68 4.33
C MET A 56 4.77 4.12 3.29
N ASP A 57 3.87 5.02 3.67
CA ASP A 57 2.86 5.60 2.79
C ASP A 57 3.21 7.04 2.37
N TYR A 58 2.56 7.48 1.30
CA TYR A 58 2.60 8.86 0.83
C TYR A 58 1.22 9.26 0.32
N ILE A 59 0.62 10.29 0.92
CA ILE A 59 -0.71 10.80 0.56
C ILE A 59 -0.57 12.15 -0.15
N GLY A 60 -0.76 12.17 -1.46
CA GLY A 60 -0.77 13.38 -2.28
C GLY A 60 -2.18 13.96 -2.43
N LEU A 61 -2.39 15.24 -2.08
CA LEU A 61 -3.70 15.89 -2.08
C LEU A 61 -3.63 17.30 -2.68
N GLY A 62 -4.65 17.70 -3.44
CA GLY A 62 -4.79 19.09 -3.88
C GLY A 62 -5.26 20.03 -2.77
N LYS A 63 -6.02 19.52 -1.80
CA LYS A 63 -6.44 20.22 -0.58
C LYS A 63 -6.52 19.22 0.57
N MET A 64 -6.01 19.61 1.73
CA MET A 64 -6.05 18.79 2.94
C MET A 64 -7.43 18.87 3.61
N ASP A 65 -8.02 17.70 3.86
CA ASP A 65 -9.17 17.50 4.74
C ASP A 65 -8.74 16.48 5.79
N GLY A 66 -8.47 16.96 7.01
CA GLY A 66 -7.89 16.14 8.08
C GLY A 66 -8.76 14.94 8.45
N LEU A 67 -10.09 15.09 8.42
CA LEU A 67 -11.00 14.01 8.80
C LEU A 67 -10.92 12.84 7.81
N LYS A 68 -10.90 13.13 6.51
CA LYS A 68 -10.75 12.11 5.47
C LYS A 68 -9.38 11.45 5.48
N VAL A 69 -8.33 12.22 5.77
CA VAL A 69 -6.97 11.66 5.86
C VAL A 69 -6.87 10.71 7.05
N THR A 70 -7.47 11.06 8.20
CA THR A 70 -7.50 10.18 9.37
C THR A 70 -8.25 8.87 9.10
N GLU A 71 -9.27 8.87 8.24
CA GLU A 71 -9.94 7.61 7.84
C GLU A 71 -9.00 6.65 7.08
N ILE A 72 -7.97 7.16 6.39
CA ILE A 72 -7.07 6.32 5.58
C ILE A 72 -6.03 5.58 6.46
N VAL A 73 -5.69 6.13 7.62
CA VAL A 73 -4.51 5.75 8.45
C VAL A 73 -4.91 4.91 9.66
#